data_AF-N6YKH1-F1
#
_entry.id   AF-N6YKH1-F1
#
_cell.length_a   1.000
_cell.length_b   1.000
_cell.length_c   1.000
_cell.angle_alpha   90.00
_cell.angle_beta   90.00
_cell.angle_gamma   90.00
#
_symmetry.space_group_name_H-M   'P 1'
#
loop_
_entity.id
_entity.type
_entity.pdbx_description
1 polymer ?
#
loop_
_entity_poly.entity_id
_entity_poly.type
_entity_poly.pdbx_seq_one_letter_code
_entity_poly.pdbx_strand_id
1 'polypeptide(L)'
;MTVTRGDGRFLLRRLGIVSMLTALVSLLATAGGLSLLPYAGAAGQWVLGAAGGAVAVAAFAFGRLVILRRPGARRVGFVAAGMALAAAVLFGLLALARPEAGGYFVACLAVLAAYAAFVSHRLAFWPSGEIADEPRVSLGIFLSYRRDDSRESVGRIHDHLCQAFVPERIFLDVERQSAGADYREVIGTALDQSEVVLVVIGPAWLTLAGADGRPRIDDTEDMVRLEVEMALARGQNVVPLLVQGARMPSAAQLPAPLAPLAYRNALPVRPDPDFRGDVLRLVEALRALATVPGR
;
A
#
# COMPACT_ATOMS: atom_id res chain seq x y z
N MET A 1 13.20 15.61 17.95
CA MET A 1 13.24 14.28 18.60
C MET A 1 13.12 13.22 17.52
N THR A 2 14.24 12.56 17.23
CA THR A 2 14.41 11.54 16.20
C THR A 2 13.80 10.21 16.65
N VAL A 3 12.63 9.86 16.13
CA VAL A 3 12.08 8.50 16.30
C VAL A 3 12.86 7.57 15.38
N THR A 4 13.72 6.76 16.00
CA THR A 4 14.60 5.79 15.34
C THR A 4 13.81 4.75 14.57
N ARG A 5 14.23 4.52 13.32
CA ARG A 5 13.71 3.59 12.28
C ARG A 5 13.63 2.10 12.68
N GLY A 6 13.84 1.73 13.95
CA GLY A 6 13.78 0.36 14.48
C GLY A 6 12.47 0.00 15.19
N ASP A 7 11.65 0.97 15.60
CA ASP A 7 10.56 0.70 16.55
C ASP A 7 9.37 -0.02 15.94
N GLY A 8 9.02 0.20 14.67
CA GLY A 8 7.83 -0.42 14.07
C GLY A 8 7.89 -1.95 14.05
N ARG A 9 9.06 -2.52 13.71
CA ARG A 9 9.26 -3.99 13.70
C ARG A 9 9.36 -4.56 15.12
N PHE A 10 9.86 -3.76 16.06
CA PHE A 10 9.97 -4.13 17.47
C PHE A 10 8.60 -4.13 18.17
N LEU A 11 7.78 -3.12 17.90
CA LEU A 11 6.40 -3.01 18.38
C LEU A 11 5.52 -4.13 17.80
N LEU A 12 5.72 -4.46 16.51
CA LEU A 12 5.03 -5.58 15.85
C LEU A 12 5.41 -6.94 16.42
N ARG A 13 6.70 -7.17 16.71
CA ARG A 13 7.14 -8.39 17.41
C ARG A 13 6.56 -8.46 18.82
N ARG A 14 6.54 -7.35 19.57
CA ARG A 14 5.92 -7.30 20.89
C ARG A 14 4.42 -7.58 20.85
N LEU A 15 3.68 -7.01 19.89
CA LEU A 15 2.24 -7.25 19.72
C LEU A 15 1.92 -8.70 19.31
N GLY A 16 2.74 -9.30 18.43
CA GLY A 16 2.64 -10.71 18.09
C GLY A 16 2.90 -11.63 19.28
N ILE A 17 3.94 -11.33 20.07
CA ILE A 17 4.29 -12.06 21.30
C ILE A 17 3.17 -11.93 22.34
N VAL A 18 2.63 -10.72 22.57
CA VAL A 18 1.53 -10.50 23.51
C VAL A 18 0.28 -11.28 23.10
N SER A 19 -0.07 -11.28 21.80
CA SER A 19 -1.19 -12.11 21.32
C SER A 19 -0.95 -13.61 21.54
N MET A 20 0.26 -14.10 21.24
CA MET A 20 0.59 -15.51 21.37
C MET A 20 0.55 -15.94 22.84
N LEU A 21 0.99 -15.05 23.75
CA LEU A 21 0.88 -15.24 25.19
C LEU A 21 -0.57 -15.23 25.67
N THR A 22 -1.42 -14.31 25.18
CA THR A 22 -2.85 -14.29 25.52
C THR A 22 -3.56 -15.56 25.03
N ALA A 23 -3.24 -16.04 23.82
CA ALA A 23 -3.77 -17.29 23.29
C ALA A 23 -3.32 -18.50 24.13
N LEU A 24 -2.05 -18.53 24.54
CA LEU A 24 -1.51 -19.58 25.41
C LEU A 24 -2.17 -19.57 26.79
N VAL A 25 -2.38 -18.39 27.38
CA VAL A 25 -3.08 -18.23 28.68
C VAL A 25 -4.52 -18.70 28.58
N SER A 26 -5.24 -18.36 27.50
CA SER A 26 -6.61 -18.86 27.28
C SER A 26 -6.65 -20.38 27.10
N LEU A 27 -5.67 -20.96 26.39
CA LEU A 27 -5.57 -22.41 26.22
C LEU A 27 -5.29 -23.11 27.57
N LEU A 28 -4.38 -22.57 28.37
CA LEU A 28 -4.04 -23.09 29.70
C LEU A 28 -5.19 -22.93 30.69
N ALA A 29 -5.94 -21.82 30.64
CA ALA A 29 -7.13 -21.61 31.46
C ALA A 29 -8.25 -22.61 31.09
N THR A 30 -8.42 -22.89 29.79
CA THR A 30 -9.37 -23.90 29.30
C THR A 30 -8.96 -25.31 29.73
N ALA A 31 -7.67 -25.65 29.62
CA ALA A 31 -7.11 -26.92 30.06
C ALA A 31 -7.20 -27.09 31.59
N GLY A 32 -6.97 -26.02 32.36
CA GLY A 32 -7.15 -25.99 33.81
C GLY A 32 -8.60 -26.25 34.21
N GLY A 33 -9.56 -25.61 33.53
CA GLY A 33 -10.99 -25.87 33.71
C GLY A 33 -11.39 -27.33 33.44
N LEU A 34 -10.83 -27.94 32.39
CA LEU A 34 -11.00 -29.36 32.07
C LEU A 34 -10.43 -30.29 33.16
N SER A 35 -9.30 -29.92 33.78
CA SER A 35 -8.65 -30.74 34.80
C SER A 35 -9.32 -30.67 36.19
N LEU A 36 -10.03 -29.58 36.48
CA LEU A 36 -10.67 -29.33 37.79
C LEU A 36 -12.16 -29.67 37.83
N LEU A 37 -12.76 -30.06 36.69
CA LEU A 37 -14.16 -30.48 36.58
C LEU A 37 -14.29 -31.98 36.22
N PRO A 38 -13.83 -32.92 37.06
CA PRO A 38 -13.98 -34.36 36.78
C PRO A 38 -15.45 -34.85 36.82
N TYR A 39 -16.43 -34.00 37.18
CA TYR A 39 -17.84 -34.36 37.39
C TYR A 39 -18.85 -33.69 36.44
N ALA A 40 -18.38 -33.13 35.32
CA ALA A 40 -19.29 -32.80 34.24
C ALA A 40 -19.73 -34.12 33.58
N GLY A 41 -20.98 -34.55 33.79
CA GLY A 41 -21.56 -35.67 33.01
C GLY A 41 -21.37 -35.44 31.50
N ALA A 42 -21.53 -36.49 30.68
CA ALA A 42 -21.13 -36.50 29.25
C ALA A 42 -21.42 -35.20 28.48
N ALA A 43 -22.57 -34.56 28.71
CA ALA A 43 -22.94 -33.28 28.09
C ALA A 43 -21.99 -32.11 28.43
N GLY A 44 -21.51 -31.97 29.67
CA GLY A 44 -20.62 -30.88 30.07
C GLY A 44 -19.20 -31.03 29.52
N GLN A 45 -18.72 -32.27 29.33
CA GLN A 45 -17.44 -32.54 28.66
C GLN A 45 -17.48 -32.12 27.18
N TRP A 46 -18.59 -32.37 26.47
CA TRP A 46 -18.79 -31.90 25.10
C TRP A 46 -18.81 -30.38 24.99
N VAL A 47 -19.47 -29.68 25.94
CA VAL A 47 -19.52 -28.21 25.94
C VAL A 47 -18.13 -27.61 26.19
N LEU A 48 -17.37 -28.15 27.14
CA LEU A 48 -15.98 -27.71 27.39
C LEU A 48 -15.06 -27.97 26.20
N GLY A 49 -15.17 -29.14 25.56
CA GLY A 49 -14.41 -29.47 24.36
C GLY A 49 -14.75 -28.57 23.18
N ALA A 50 -16.04 -28.30 22.95
CA ALA A 50 -16.50 -27.39 21.90
C ALA A 50 -16.05 -25.94 22.15
N ALA A 51 -16.13 -25.48 23.40
CA ALA A 51 -15.66 -24.15 23.80
C ALA A 51 -14.15 -23.99 23.59
N GLY A 52 -13.36 -24.98 24.03
CA GLY A 52 -11.91 -24.98 23.82
C GLY A 52 -11.51 -25.04 22.34
N GLY A 53 -12.21 -25.85 21.55
CA GLY A 53 -12.02 -25.91 20.10
C GLY A 53 -12.32 -24.58 19.42
N ALA A 54 -13.41 -23.91 19.79
CA ALA A 54 -13.75 -22.58 19.26
C ALA A 54 -12.70 -21.52 19.61
N VAL A 55 -12.17 -21.53 20.83
CA VAL A 55 -11.09 -20.63 21.27
C VAL A 55 -9.80 -20.90 20.49
N ALA A 56 -9.43 -22.17 20.29
CA ALA A 56 -8.24 -22.54 19.53
C ALA A 56 -8.34 -22.15 18.05
N VAL A 57 -9.51 -22.34 17.42
CA VAL A 57 -9.77 -21.90 16.03
C VAL A 57 -9.73 -20.37 15.92
N ALA A 58 -10.31 -19.65 16.89
CA ALA A 58 -10.25 -18.20 16.94
C ALA A 58 -8.80 -17.70 17.09
N ALA A 59 -8.00 -18.33 17.96
CA ALA A 59 -6.58 -18.02 18.14
C ALA A 59 -5.73 -18.33 16.88
N PHE A 60 -6.02 -19.42 16.18
CA PHE A 60 -5.33 -19.77 14.94
C PHE A 60 -5.70 -18.81 13.79
N ALA A 61 -6.99 -18.51 13.62
CA ALA A 61 -7.47 -17.53 12.65
C ALA A 61 -6.88 -16.13 12.94
N PHE A 62 -6.74 -15.78 14.23
CA PHE A 62 -6.08 -14.57 14.68
C PHE A 62 -4.58 -14.53 14.33
N GLY A 63 -3.85 -15.62 14.58
CA GLY A 63 -2.43 -15.73 14.22
C GLY A 63 -2.22 -15.56 12.71
N ARG A 64 -3.10 -16.16 11.89
CA ARG A 64 -3.11 -15.95 10.43
C ARG A 64 -3.43 -14.50 10.05
N LEU A 65 -4.34 -13.85 10.76
CA LEU A 65 -4.73 -12.47 10.49
C LEU A 65 -3.58 -11.48 10.74
N VAL A 66 -2.82 -11.67 11.83
CA VAL A 66 -1.64 -10.84 12.14
C VAL A 66 -0.54 -10.97 11.07
N ILE A 67 -0.38 -12.16 10.49
CA ILE A 67 0.64 -12.46 9.50
C ILE A 67 0.25 -11.93 8.10
N LEU A 68 -1.03 -11.89 7.78
CA LEU A 68 -1.52 -11.55 6.44
C LEU A 68 -1.91 -10.07 6.33
N ARG A 69 -0.98 -9.21 5.89
CA ARG A 69 -1.29 -7.84 5.42
C ARG A 69 -1.92 -7.84 4.01
N ARG A 70 -3.00 -8.59 3.81
CA ARG A 70 -3.70 -8.66 2.51
C ARG A 70 -5.18 -8.32 2.67
N PRO A 71 -5.84 -7.75 1.64
CA PRO A 71 -7.25 -7.35 1.69
C PRO A 71 -8.21 -8.50 2.08
N GLY A 72 -7.86 -9.76 1.78
CA GLY A 72 -8.63 -10.94 2.20
C GLY A 72 -8.63 -11.23 3.72
N ALA A 73 -7.68 -10.68 4.48
CA ALA A 73 -7.56 -10.90 5.92
C ALA A 73 -8.68 -10.22 6.72
N ARG A 74 -9.32 -9.17 6.20
CA ARG A 74 -10.50 -8.54 6.83
C ARG A 74 -11.67 -9.52 6.96
N ARG A 75 -11.93 -10.34 5.93
CA ARG A 75 -12.98 -11.38 6.00
C ARG A 75 -12.68 -12.40 7.09
N VAL A 76 -11.43 -12.83 7.20
CA VAL A 76 -10.96 -13.72 8.28
C VAL A 76 -11.16 -13.07 9.65
N GLY A 77 -10.98 -11.75 9.75
CA GLY A 77 -11.20 -11.00 10.99
C GLY A 77 -12.66 -10.94 11.42
N PHE A 78 -13.57 -10.67 10.48
CA PHE A 78 -15.01 -10.72 10.77
C PHE A 78 -15.47 -12.12 11.16
N VAL A 79 -14.96 -13.16 10.51
CA VAL A 79 -15.23 -14.57 10.87
C VAL A 79 -14.72 -14.87 12.29
N ALA A 80 -13.49 -14.46 12.62
CA ALA A 80 -12.92 -14.67 13.94
C ALA A 80 -13.67 -13.91 15.04
N ALA A 81 -14.17 -12.69 14.75
CA ALA A 81 -15.03 -11.94 15.65
C ALA A 81 -16.36 -12.67 15.91
N GLY A 82 -16.99 -13.18 14.85
CA GLY A 82 -18.22 -13.98 14.96
C GLY A 82 -18.03 -15.25 15.80
N MET A 83 -16.91 -15.95 15.62
CA MET A 83 -16.58 -17.15 16.41
C MET A 83 -16.34 -16.82 17.90
N ALA A 84 -15.68 -15.71 18.20
CA ALA A 84 -15.47 -15.25 19.58
C ALA A 84 -16.80 -14.89 20.26
N LEU A 85 -17.72 -14.26 19.54
CA LEU A 85 -19.07 -13.97 20.04
C LEU A 85 -19.85 -15.26 20.34
N ALA A 86 -19.79 -16.24 19.45
CA ALA A 86 -20.44 -17.54 19.66
C ALA A 86 -19.88 -18.26 20.90
N ALA A 87 -18.56 -18.20 21.12
CA ALA A 87 -17.94 -18.74 22.33
C ALA A 87 -18.42 -18.00 23.60
N ALA A 88 -18.55 -16.67 23.55
CA ALA A 88 -19.08 -15.87 24.67
C ALA A 88 -20.50 -16.32 25.07
N VAL A 89 -21.37 -16.52 24.08
CA VAL A 89 -22.75 -17.00 24.29
C VAL A 89 -22.76 -18.38 24.92
N LEU A 90 -21.95 -19.31 24.42
CA LEU A 90 -21.85 -20.68 24.94
C LEU A 90 -21.39 -20.70 26.40
N PHE A 91 -20.38 -19.90 26.74
CA PHE A 91 -19.90 -19.75 28.13
C PHE A 91 -20.96 -19.11 29.03
N GLY A 92 -21.75 -18.16 28.53
CA GLY A 92 -22.87 -17.57 29.27
C GLY A 92 -23.95 -18.58 29.61
N LEU A 93 -24.30 -19.45 28.65
CA LEU A 93 -25.25 -20.54 28.88
C LEU A 93 -24.72 -21.55 29.92
N LEU A 94 -23.42 -21.86 29.88
CA LEU A 94 -22.78 -22.75 30.87
C LEU A 94 -22.81 -22.15 32.28
N ALA A 95 -22.58 -20.84 32.41
CA ALA A 95 -22.62 -20.14 33.68
C ALA A 95 -24.03 -20.10 34.30
N LEU A 96 -25.08 -19.96 33.46
CA LEU A 96 -26.47 -20.08 33.89
C LEU A 96 -26.81 -21.49 34.38
N ALA A 97 -26.24 -22.52 33.74
CA ALA A 97 -26.47 -23.91 34.12
C ALA A 97 -25.68 -24.35 35.37
N ARG A 98 -24.54 -23.69 35.67
CA ARG A 98 -23.65 -24.03 36.79
C ARG A 98 -23.11 -22.75 37.46
N PRO A 99 -23.76 -22.26 38.54
CA PRO A 99 -23.35 -21.03 39.22
C PRO A 99 -21.94 -21.09 39.82
N GLU A 100 -21.45 -22.29 40.13
CA GLU A 100 -20.09 -22.57 40.61
C GLU A 100 -19.00 -22.18 39.59
N ALA A 101 -19.36 -22.09 38.30
CA ALA A 101 -18.47 -21.69 37.22
C ALA A 101 -18.38 -20.17 37.01
N GLY A 102 -19.06 -19.36 37.83
CA GLY A 102 -19.19 -17.91 37.65
C GLY A 102 -17.84 -17.17 37.56
N GLY A 103 -16.83 -17.57 38.34
CA GLY A 103 -15.50 -16.97 38.27
C GLY A 103 -14.80 -17.19 36.92
N TYR A 104 -14.94 -18.39 36.35
CA TYR A 104 -14.40 -18.72 35.02
C TYR A 104 -15.14 -17.98 33.90
N PHE A 105 -16.45 -17.79 34.07
CA PHE A 105 -17.25 -17.00 33.15
C PHE A 105 -16.79 -15.54 33.08
N VAL A 106 -16.56 -14.90 34.23
CA VAL A 106 -16.05 -13.51 34.29
C VAL A 106 -14.67 -13.39 33.66
N ALA A 107 -13.76 -14.35 33.91
CA ALA A 107 -12.44 -14.38 33.29
C ALA A 107 -12.51 -14.54 31.77
N CYS A 108 -13.34 -15.46 31.26
CA CYS A 108 -13.55 -15.63 29.82
C CYS A 108 -14.18 -14.37 29.19
N LEU A 109 -15.17 -13.77 29.85
CA LEU A 109 -15.83 -12.56 29.36
C LEU A 109 -14.84 -11.38 29.26
N ALA A 110 -13.96 -11.22 30.25
CA ALA A 110 -12.92 -10.19 30.22
C ALA A 110 -11.95 -10.39 29.05
N VAL A 111 -11.52 -11.63 28.78
CA VAL A 111 -10.67 -11.96 27.63
C VAL A 111 -11.38 -11.70 26.30
N LEU A 112 -12.66 -12.09 26.19
CA LEU A 112 -13.46 -11.89 24.99
C LEU A 112 -13.77 -10.41 24.75
N ALA A 113 -13.99 -9.62 25.80
CA ALA A 113 -14.18 -8.17 25.71
C ALA A 113 -12.89 -7.46 25.28
N ALA A 114 -11.73 -7.82 25.86
CA ALA A 114 -10.43 -7.31 25.43
C ALA A 114 -10.14 -7.68 23.97
N TYR A 115 -10.50 -8.90 23.56
CA TYR A 115 -10.40 -9.36 22.18
C TYR A 115 -11.31 -8.56 21.24
N ALA A 116 -12.58 -8.37 21.59
CA ALA A 116 -13.53 -7.61 20.80
C ALA A 116 -13.12 -6.14 20.63
N ALA A 117 -12.64 -5.49 21.71
CA ALA A 117 -12.10 -4.13 21.64
C ALA A 117 -10.89 -4.04 20.71
N PHE A 118 -9.97 -5.01 20.78
CA PHE A 118 -8.79 -5.08 19.93
C PHE A 118 -9.16 -5.32 18.46
N VAL A 119 -10.08 -6.25 18.17
CA VAL A 119 -10.55 -6.53 16.81
C VAL A 119 -11.28 -5.33 16.24
N SER A 120 -12.16 -4.67 17.01
CA SER A 120 -12.85 -3.45 16.59
C SER A 120 -11.87 -2.32 16.27
N HIS A 121 -10.90 -2.07 17.14
CA HIS A 121 -9.82 -1.11 16.87
C HIS A 121 -9.04 -1.49 15.60
N ARG A 122 -8.65 -2.77 15.45
CA ARG A 122 -7.87 -3.23 14.29
C ARG A 122 -8.67 -3.23 12.99
N LEU A 123 -9.96 -3.55 13.00
CA LEU A 123 -10.83 -3.49 11.81
C LEU A 123 -11.07 -2.04 11.40
N ALA A 124 -11.23 -1.12 12.36
CA ALA A 124 -11.38 0.30 12.10
C ALA A 124 -10.11 0.92 11.47
N PHE A 125 -8.92 0.47 11.87
CA PHE A 125 -7.63 0.98 11.39
C PHE A 125 -6.89 0.01 10.45
N TRP A 126 -7.57 -0.96 9.86
CA TRP A 126 -6.94 -1.94 8.98
C TRP A 126 -6.63 -1.30 7.62
N PRO A 127 -5.42 -1.44 7.05
CA PRO A 127 -5.16 -0.97 5.68
C PRO A 127 -6.02 -1.76 4.69
N SER A 128 -6.94 -1.08 4.01
CA SER A 128 -7.85 -1.60 2.99
C SER A 128 -7.12 -2.14 1.74
N GLY A 129 -5.80 -1.92 1.65
CA GLY A 129 -5.01 -2.15 0.44
C GLY A 129 -5.09 -0.98 -0.53
N GLU A 130 -5.68 0.14 -0.10
CA GLU A 130 -5.61 1.40 -0.82
C GLU A 130 -4.32 2.13 -0.48
N ILE A 131 -3.80 2.87 -1.46
CA ILE A 131 -2.53 3.60 -1.38
C ILE A 131 -2.50 4.50 -0.13
N ALA A 132 -3.63 5.15 0.17
CA ALA A 132 -3.78 6.12 1.25
C ALA A 132 -3.55 5.54 2.66
N ASP A 133 -3.68 4.21 2.83
CA ASP A 133 -3.49 3.58 4.14
C ASP A 133 -2.02 3.26 4.45
N GLU A 134 -1.14 3.39 3.46
CA GLU A 134 0.29 3.16 3.62
C GLU A 134 1.06 4.47 3.82
N PRO A 135 2.12 4.49 4.64
CA PRO A 135 2.87 5.71 4.88
C PRO A 135 3.48 6.22 3.56
N ARG A 136 3.40 7.53 3.36
CA ARG A 136 4.00 8.18 2.20
C ARG A 136 5.51 7.96 2.18
N VAL A 137 6.03 7.68 0.99
CA VAL A 137 7.46 7.49 0.77
C VAL A 137 8.08 8.79 0.27
N SER A 138 9.24 9.15 0.83
CA SER A 138 10.03 10.26 0.30
C SER A 138 10.83 9.79 -0.91
N LEU A 139 10.32 10.03 -2.11
CA LEU A 139 10.99 9.81 -3.38
C LEU A 139 10.70 11.03 -4.26
N GLY A 140 11.73 11.63 -4.83
CA GLY A 140 11.64 12.69 -5.83
C GLY A 140 11.21 12.11 -7.18
N ILE A 141 10.08 12.58 -7.69
CA ILE A 141 9.47 12.09 -8.92
C ILE A 141 9.22 13.29 -9.83
N PHE A 142 9.88 13.33 -10.97
CA PHE A 142 9.64 14.33 -12.01
C PHE A 142 8.66 13.79 -13.06
N LEU A 143 7.60 14.52 -13.39
CA LEU A 143 6.65 14.15 -14.44
C LEU A 143 6.84 15.05 -15.66
N SER A 144 7.43 14.50 -16.72
CA SER A 144 7.53 15.15 -18.03
C SER A 144 6.36 14.71 -18.91
N TYR A 145 5.58 15.65 -19.43
CA TYR A 145 4.41 15.35 -20.24
C TYR A 145 4.02 16.48 -21.20
N ARG A 146 3.40 16.10 -22.32
CA ARG A 146 2.77 17.06 -23.23
C ARG A 146 1.32 17.32 -22.78
N ARG A 147 1.03 18.55 -22.35
CA ARG A 147 -0.30 18.93 -21.86
C ARG A 147 -1.40 18.69 -22.91
N ASP A 148 -1.13 19.02 -24.16
CA ASP A 148 -2.12 18.87 -25.25
C ASP A 148 -2.34 17.41 -25.66
N ASP A 149 -1.51 16.49 -25.15
CA ASP A 149 -1.56 15.05 -25.46
C ASP A 149 -2.15 14.23 -24.31
N SER A 150 -1.87 14.59 -23.05
CA SER A 150 -2.07 13.67 -21.91
C SER A 150 -2.53 14.30 -20.60
N ARG A 151 -2.97 15.57 -20.58
CA ARG A 151 -3.33 16.33 -19.37
C ARG A 151 -4.23 15.57 -18.39
N GLU A 152 -5.31 14.95 -18.88
CA GLU A 152 -6.25 14.23 -18.02
C GLU A 152 -5.64 12.97 -17.39
N SER A 153 -4.87 12.21 -18.17
CA SER A 153 -4.18 11.01 -17.68
C SER A 153 -3.15 11.38 -16.61
N VAL A 154 -2.38 12.45 -16.84
CA VAL A 154 -1.37 12.93 -15.89
C VAL A 154 -1.98 13.44 -14.60
N GLY A 155 -3.08 14.19 -14.66
CA GLY A 155 -3.79 14.64 -13.45
C GLY A 155 -4.21 13.45 -12.57
N ARG A 156 -4.83 12.43 -13.18
CA ARG A 156 -5.24 11.22 -12.44
C ARG A 156 -4.06 10.43 -11.87
N ILE A 157 -2.95 10.33 -12.62
CA ILE A 157 -1.72 9.66 -12.14
C ILE A 157 -1.15 10.45 -10.95
N HIS A 158 -1.02 11.76 -11.09
CA HIS A 158 -0.53 12.66 -10.04
C HIS A 158 -1.32 12.53 -8.73
N ASP A 159 -2.65 12.47 -8.80
CA ASP A 159 -3.49 12.30 -7.61
C ASP A 159 -3.18 11.00 -6.85
N HIS A 160 -2.91 9.90 -7.56
CA HIS A 160 -2.53 8.63 -6.95
C HIS A 160 -1.09 8.67 -6.40
N LEU A 161 -0.17 9.35 -7.09
CA LEU A 161 1.19 9.55 -6.59
C LEU A 161 1.18 10.37 -5.28
N CYS A 162 0.37 11.42 -5.19
CA CYS A 162 0.19 12.23 -3.98
C CYS A 162 -0.40 11.45 -2.78
N GLN A 163 -1.09 10.33 -3.03
CA GLN A 163 -1.49 9.41 -1.97
C GLN A 163 -0.32 8.57 -1.48
N ALA A 164 0.60 8.17 -2.37
CA ALA A 164 1.67 7.21 -2.07
C ALA A 164 3.01 7.84 -1.66
N PHE A 165 3.28 9.06 -2.10
CA PHE A 165 4.55 9.76 -1.98
C PHE A 165 4.35 11.14 -1.37
N VAL A 166 5.44 11.73 -0.87
CA VAL A 166 5.45 13.09 -0.31
C VAL A 166 5.16 14.09 -1.45
N PRO A 167 4.04 14.85 -1.42
CA PRO A 167 3.65 15.73 -2.53
C PRO A 167 4.69 16.78 -2.89
N GLU A 168 5.42 17.28 -1.90
CA GLU A 168 6.48 18.29 -2.08
C GLU A 168 7.69 17.74 -2.85
N ARG A 169 7.76 16.42 -3.07
CA ARG A 169 8.78 15.74 -3.85
C ARG A 169 8.27 15.27 -5.22
N ILE A 170 7.05 15.66 -5.60
CA ILE A 170 6.49 15.37 -6.92
C ILE A 170 6.55 16.65 -7.74
N PHE A 171 7.36 16.65 -8.78
CA PHE A 171 7.59 17.81 -9.64
C PHE A 171 6.78 17.67 -10.92
N LEU A 172 5.91 18.64 -11.17
CA LEU A 172 5.03 18.75 -12.32
C LEU A 172 4.87 20.24 -12.66
N ASP A 173 4.82 20.60 -13.94
CA ASP A 173 4.59 21.98 -14.38
C ASP A 173 5.58 23.00 -13.77
N VAL A 174 6.85 22.60 -13.65
CA VAL A 174 7.88 23.33 -12.91
C VAL A 174 8.18 24.70 -13.55
N GLU A 175 8.07 24.82 -14.87
CA GLU A 175 8.39 26.03 -15.61
C GLU A 175 7.44 27.20 -15.33
N ARG A 176 6.18 26.91 -14.95
CA ARG A 176 5.16 27.95 -14.69
C ARG A 176 5.28 28.59 -13.31
N GLN A 177 6.00 27.94 -12.40
CA GLN A 177 6.02 28.32 -10.99
C GLN A 177 7.08 29.38 -10.68
N SER A 178 7.97 29.70 -11.64
CA SER A 178 9.12 30.59 -11.42
C SER A 178 9.07 31.80 -12.36
N ALA A 179 8.33 32.85 -11.97
CA ALA A 179 8.21 34.07 -12.76
C ALA A 179 9.58 34.78 -12.88
N GLY A 180 10.06 34.96 -14.13
CA GLY A 180 11.30 35.69 -14.43
C GLY A 180 12.61 34.89 -14.29
N ALA A 181 12.54 33.62 -13.87
CA ALA A 181 13.71 32.74 -13.82
C ALA A 181 13.98 32.10 -15.19
N ASP A 182 15.23 31.73 -15.45
CA ASP A 182 15.57 30.87 -16.60
C ASP A 182 14.96 29.48 -16.35
N TYR A 183 13.99 29.09 -17.17
CA TYR A 183 13.30 27.81 -17.04
C TYR A 183 14.26 26.61 -17.11
N ARG A 184 15.39 26.74 -17.82
CA ARG A 184 16.39 25.66 -17.97
C ARG A 184 17.06 25.37 -16.63
N GLU A 185 17.36 26.41 -15.85
CA GLU A 185 17.95 26.29 -14.51
C GLU A 185 16.94 25.70 -13.51
N VAL A 186 15.68 26.15 -13.59
CA VAL A 186 14.60 25.66 -12.73
C VAL A 186 14.34 24.17 -12.98
N ILE A 187 14.27 23.75 -14.25
CA ILE A 187 14.09 22.34 -14.62
C ILE A 187 15.30 21.52 -14.22
N GLY A 188 16.52 22.03 -14.44
CA GLY A 188 17.74 21.38 -13.98
C GLY A 188 17.69 21.09 -12.48
N THR A 189 17.31 22.08 -11.67
CA THR A 189 17.19 21.95 -10.22
C THR A 189 16.14 20.92 -9.82
N ALA A 190 14.96 20.92 -10.45
CA ALA A 190 13.92 19.95 -10.17
C ALA A 190 14.32 18.52 -10.57
N LEU A 191 15.03 18.36 -11.70
CA LEU A 191 15.60 17.09 -12.12
C LEU A 191 16.67 16.60 -11.13
N ASP A 192 17.54 17.47 -10.63
CA ASP A 192 18.56 17.10 -9.64
C ASP A 192 17.96 16.67 -8.29
N GLN A 193 16.76 17.15 -7.96
CA GLN A 193 15.99 16.74 -6.79
C GLN A 193 15.16 15.47 -7.00
N SER A 194 15.19 14.90 -8.21
CA SER A 194 14.38 13.76 -8.61
C SER A 194 15.22 12.50 -8.77
N GLU A 195 14.83 11.44 -8.07
CA GLU A 195 15.42 10.10 -8.20
C GLU A 195 14.83 9.33 -9.39
N VAL A 196 13.61 9.67 -9.84
CA VAL A 196 12.92 9.04 -10.97
C VAL A 196 12.29 10.09 -11.87
N VAL A 197 12.40 9.91 -13.18
CA VAL A 197 11.75 10.75 -14.20
C VAL A 197 10.71 9.92 -14.95
N LEU A 198 9.44 10.28 -14.81
CA LEU A 198 8.32 9.70 -15.51
C LEU A 198 8.09 10.47 -16.82
N VAL A 199 8.23 9.81 -17.96
CA VAL A 199 7.98 10.41 -19.28
C VAL A 199 6.65 9.91 -19.79
N VAL A 200 5.64 10.77 -19.77
CA VAL A 200 4.28 10.41 -20.16
C VAL A 200 4.11 10.59 -21.67
N ILE A 201 3.89 9.48 -22.36
CA ILE A 201 3.75 9.37 -23.80
C ILE A 201 2.29 9.06 -24.12
N GLY A 202 1.59 10.02 -24.70
CA GLY A 202 0.27 9.82 -25.30
C GLY A 202 0.33 9.60 -26.81
N PRO A 203 -0.82 9.46 -27.48
CA PRO A 203 -0.91 9.06 -28.88
C PRO A 203 -0.30 10.08 -29.85
N ALA A 204 -0.33 11.36 -29.50
CA ALA A 204 0.19 12.45 -30.33
C ALA A 204 1.57 12.95 -29.86
N TRP A 205 2.22 12.24 -28.93
CA TRP A 205 3.49 12.69 -28.32
C TRP A 205 4.61 13.00 -29.34
N LEU A 206 4.69 12.19 -30.40
CA LEU A 206 5.64 12.37 -31.51
C LEU A 206 5.16 13.35 -32.58
N THR A 207 3.84 13.50 -32.76
CA THR A 207 3.26 14.13 -33.96
C THR A 207 2.69 15.51 -33.70
N LEU A 208 2.52 15.92 -32.45
CA LEU A 208 2.08 17.27 -32.10
C LEU A 208 3.02 18.30 -32.72
N ALA A 209 2.45 19.14 -33.59
CA ALA A 209 3.19 20.17 -34.29
C ALA A 209 3.34 21.43 -33.44
N GLY A 210 4.46 22.13 -33.62
CA GLY A 210 4.70 23.47 -33.11
C GLY A 210 4.03 24.54 -33.98
N ALA A 211 4.26 25.81 -33.66
CA ALA A 211 3.73 26.93 -34.44
C ALA A 211 4.25 26.99 -35.88
N ASP A 212 5.41 26.39 -36.14
CA ASP A 212 6.06 26.28 -37.44
C ASP A 212 5.58 25.05 -38.25
N GLY A 213 4.64 24.27 -37.71
CA GLY A 213 4.10 23.06 -38.34
C GLY A 213 5.00 21.83 -38.24
N ARG A 214 6.18 21.92 -37.59
CA ARG A 214 7.08 20.78 -37.40
C ARG A 214 6.76 20.03 -36.11
N PRO A 215 7.02 18.71 -36.02
CA PRO A 215 6.86 17.99 -34.77
C PRO A 215 7.65 18.62 -33.65
N ARG A 216 6.99 18.90 -32.52
CA ARG A 216 7.62 19.54 -31.36
C ARG A 216 8.76 18.72 -30.78
N ILE A 217 8.76 17.40 -30.97
CA ILE A 217 9.85 16.55 -30.50
C ILE A 217 11.17 16.84 -31.24
N ASP A 218 11.11 17.37 -32.46
CA ASP A 218 12.29 17.74 -33.27
C ASP A 218 12.77 19.18 -33.01
N ASP A 219 11.95 19.99 -32.35
CA ASP A 219 12.30 21.36 -31.92
C ASP A 219 13.26 21.30 -30.73
N THR A 220 14.42 21.96 -30.83
CA THR A 220 15.44 22.01 -29.77
C THR A 220 15.02 22.83 -28.56
N GLU A 221 14.01 23.68 -28.72
CA GLU A 221 13.47 24.52 -27.65
C GLU A 221 12.21 23.93 -27.01
N ASP A 222 11.73 22.77 -27.47
CA ASP A 222 10.59 22.11 -26.85
C ASP A 222 10.92 21.59 -25.44
N MET A 223 10.09 21.97 -24.48
CA MET A 223 10.34 21.70 -23.07
C MET A 223 10.44 20.20 -22.75
N VAL A 224 9.50 19.41 -23.26
CA VAL A 224 9.45 17.97 -23.01
C VAL A 224 10.68 17.29 -23.61
N ARG A 225 11.12 17.72 -24.80
CA ARG A 225 12.39 17.24 -25.37
C ARG A 225 13.56 17.56 -24.43
N LEU A 226 13.70 18.82 -23.99
CA LEU A 226 14.81 19.24 -23.14
C LEU A 226 14.85 18.47 -21.81
N GLU A 227 13.70 18.31 -21.14
CA GLU A 227 13.57 17.54 -19.90
C GLU A 227 14.05 16.09 -20.08
N VAL A 228 13.57 15.42 -21.14
CA VAL A 228 13.89 14.01 -21.43
C VAL A 228 15.36 13.87 -21.82
N GLU A 229 15.87 14.75 -22.67
CA GLU A 229 17.27 14.78 -23.08
C GLU A 229 18.20 14.92 -21.86
N MET A 230 17.90 15.89 -21.00
CA MET A 230 18.67 16.12 -19.78
C MET A 230 18.61 14.93 -18.82
N ALA A 231 17.43 14.34 -18.60
CA ALA A 231 17.27 13.19 -17.72
C ALA A 231 18.06 11.97 -18.21
N LEU A 232 18.04 11.72 -19.53
CA LEU A 232 18.81 10.64 -20.15
C LEU A 232 20.31 10.91 -20.07
N ALA A 233 20.76 12.14 -20.36
CA ALA A 233 22.17 12.53 -20.31
C ALA A 233 22.76 12.39 -18.90
N ARG A 234 21.97 12.69 -17.86
CA ARG A 234 22.34 12.50 -16.45
C ARG A 234 22.30 11.03 -15.98
N GLY A 235 21.85 10.10 -16.83
CA GLY A 235 21.73 8.69 -16.46
C GLY A 235 20.65 8.42 -15.41
N GLN A 236 19.66 9.32 -15.25
CA GLN A 236 18.58 9.16 -14.28
C GLN A 236 17.71 7.94 -14.61
N ASN A 237 16.95 7.49 -13.61
CA ASN A 237 15.98 6.43 -13.80
C ASN A 237 14.75 6.95 -14.55
N VAL A 238 14.82 6.88 -15.89
CA VAL A 238 13.74 7.30 -16.79
C VAL A 238 12.76 6.14 -17.01
N VAL A 239 11.50 6.35 -16.67
CA VAL A 239 10.40 5.38 -16.83
C VAL A 239 9.35 5.95 -17.78
N PRO A 240 9.25 5.44 -19.01
CA PRO A 240 8.18 5.82 -19.92
C PRO A 240 6.82 5.31 -19.44
N LEU A 241 5.80 6.16 -19.43
CA LEU A 241 4.41 5.81 -19.16
C LEU A 241 3.59 5.93 -20.44
N LEU A 242 3.05 4.81 -20.93
CA LEU A 242 2.23 4.79 -22.14
C LEU A 242 0.77 4.98 -21.74
N VAL A 243 0.19 6.13 -22.08
CA VAL A 243 -1.21 6.47 -21.74
C VAL A 243 -2.09 6.42 -22.98
N GLN A 244 -3.41 6.25 -22.79
CA GLN A 244 -4.41 6.36 -23.86
C GLN A 244 -4.13 5.44 -25.07
N GLY A 245 -3.51 4.27 -24.84
CA GLY A 245 -3.17 3.31 -25.89
C GLY A 245 -1.95 3.70 -26.74
N ALA A 246 -1.15 4.67 -26.29
CA ALA A 246 0.10 5.03 -26.94
C ALA A 246 1.06 3.84 -27.04
N ARG A 247 1.91 3.88 -28.06
CA ARG A 247 2.95 2.89 -28.31
C ARG A 247 4.31 3.52 -28.06
N MET A 248 5.25 2.69 -27.62
CA MET A 248 6.62 3.14 -27.43
C MET A 248 7.23 3.57 -28.78
N PRO A 249 7.80 4.78 -28.88
CA PRO A 249 8.56 5.20 -30.06
C PRO A 249 9.75 4.27 -30.31
N SER A 250 10.04 4.00 -31.58
CA SER A 250 11.30 3.38 -31.97
C SER A 250 12.44 4.41 -31.97
N ALA A 251 13.68 3.96 -31.83
CA ALA A 251 14.85 4.83 -31.83
C ALA A 251 14.98 5.68 -33.12
N ALA A 252 14.49 5.17 -34.26
CA ALA A 252 14.49 5.90 -35.54
C ALA A 252 13.44 7.02 -35.65
N GLN A 253 12.42 7.00 -34.77
CA GLN A 253 11.40 8.03 -34.70
C GLN A 253 11.76 9.15 -33.71
N LEU A 254 12.89 9.03 -33.02
CA LEU A 254 13.33 9.97 -32.00
C LEU A 254 14.54 10.76 -32.52
N PRO A 255 14.67 12.03 -32.13
CA PRO A 255 15.92 12.76 -32.27
C PRO A 255 17.07 11.98 -31.61
N ALA A 256 18.29 12.13 -32.14
CA ALA A 256 19.46 11.38 -31.68
C ALA A 256 19.68 11.44 -30.14
N PRO A 257 19.53 12.58 -29.44
CA PRO A 257 19.69 12.63 -27.99
C PRO A 257 18.62 11.84 -27.21
N LEU A 258 17.45 11.62 -27.81
CA LEU A 258 16.33 10.91 -27.19
C LEU A 258 16.30 9.42 -27.56
N ALA A 259 17.08 8.98 -28.55
CA ALA A 259 17.13 7.58 -28.97
C ALA A 259 17.27 6.55 -27.81
N PRO A 260 18.04 6.83 -26.72
CA PRO A 260 18.11 5.94 -25.56
C PRO A 260 16.76 5.69 -24.85
N LEU A 261 15.78 6.60 -24.99
CA LEU A 261 14.44 6.43 -24.42
C LEU A 261 13.76 5.16 -24.93
N ALA A 262 13.93 4.84 -26.22
CA ALA A 262 13.30 3.68 -26.88
C ALA A 262 13.70 2.33 -26.26
N TYR A 263 14.80 2.30 -25.50
CA TYR A 263 15.31 1.09 -24.83
C TYR A 263 14.98 1.04 -23.33
N ARG A 264 14.17 1.98 -22.83
CA ARG A 264 13.68 1.97 -21.45
C ARG A 264 12.44 1.09 -21.33
N ASN A 265 12.31 0.39 -20.20
CA ASN A 265 11.12 -0.41 -19.92
C ASN A 265 9.93 0.51 -19.63
N ALA A 266 8.97 0.53 -20.55
CA ALA A 266 7.76 1.32 -20.42
C ALA A 266 6.72 0.61 -19.54
N LEU A 267 5.94 1.39 -18.78
CA LEU A 267 4.76 0.92 -18.06
C LEU A 267 3.49 1.43 -18.75
N PRO A 268 2.58 0.55 -19.20
CA PRO A 268 1.29 0.99 -19.72
C PRO A 268 0.38 1.46 -18.58
N VAL A 269 -0.28 2.60 -18.77
CA VAL A 269 -1.37 3.10 -17.94
C VAL A 269 -2.61 3.21 -18.83
N ARG A 270 -3.38 2.13 -18.87
CA ARG A 270 -4.54 2.00 -19.76
C ARG A 270 -5.74 2.82 -19.21
N PRO A 271 -6.69 3.21 -20.08
CA PRO A 271 -7.96 3.79 -19.65
C PRO A 271 -8.76 2.85 -18.73
N ASP A 272 -9.86 3.36 -18.19
CA ASP A 272 -10.79 2.53 -17.42
C ASP A 272 -11.31 1.35 -18.26
N PRO A 273 -11.47 0.15 -17.68
CA PRO A 273 -11.44 -0.15 -16.23
C PRO A 273 -10.05 -0.48 -15.66
N ASP A 274 -9.00 -0.55 -16.48
CA ASP A 274 -7.67 -1.00 -16.08
C ASP A 274 -6.84 0.05 -15.33
N PHE A 275 -7.18 1.34 -15.49
CA PHE A 275 -6.41 2.48 -14.99
C PHE A 275 -5.92 2.32 -13.56
N ARG A 276 -6.83 2.03 -12.62
CA ARG A 276 -6.49 1.89 -11.19
C ARG A 276 -5.46 0.78 -10.98
N GLY A 277 -5.63 -0.36 -11.63
CA GLY A 277 -4.71 -1.49 -11.50
C GLY A 277 -3.33 -1.16 -12.06
N ASP A 278 -3.26 -0.44 -13.16
CA ASP A 278 -2.00 -0.04 -13.80
C ASP A 278 -1.24 1.00 -12.96
N VAL A 279 -1.93 2.00 -12.41
CA VAL A 279 -1.33 3.01 -11.53
C VAL A 279 -0.86 2.40 -10.21
N LEU A 280 -1.57 1.42 -9.65
CA LEU A 280 -1.11 0.69 -8.47
C LEU A 280 0.21 -0.03 -8.73
N ARG A 281 0.37 -0.67 -9.89
CA ARG A 281 1.65 -1.30 -10.27
C ARG A 281 2.77 -0.28 -10.44
N LEU A 282 2.46 0.90 -10.99
CA LEU A 282 3.42 2.02 -11.05
C LEU A 282 3.87 2.42 -9.64
N VAL A 283 2.92 2.65 -8.72
CA VAL A 283 3.22 3.03 -7.33
C VAL A 283 4.07 1.96 -6.64
N GLU A 284 3.76 0.68 -6.81
CA GLU A 284 4.56 -0.43 -6.27
C GLU A 284 5.99 -0.43 -6.83
N ALA A 285 6.15 -0.25 -8.15
CA ALA A 285 7.46 -0.18 -8.79
C ALA A 285 8.29 1.01 -8.27
N LEU A 286 7.67 2.18 -8.12
CA LEU A 286 8.32 3.38 -7.59
C LEU A 286 8.71 3.22 -6.12
N ARG A 287 7.86 2.59 -5.30
CA ARG A 287 8.18 2.29 -3.90
C ARG A 287 9.36 1.33 -3.78
N ALA A 288 9.46 0.34 -4.66
CA ALA A 288 10.60 -0.57 -4.69
C ALA A 288 11.91 0.19 -4.94
N LEU A 289 11.91 1.18 -5.84
CA LEU A 289 13.07 2.02 -6.11
C LEU A 289 13.51 2.83 -4.89
N ALA A 290 12.56 3.37 -4.12
CA ALA A 290 12.87 4.12 -2.90
C ALA A 290 13.50 3.25 -1.78
N THR A 291 13.33 1.93 -1.83
CA THR A 291 13.89 1.00 -0.83
C THR A 291 15.30 0.51 -1.17
N VAL A 292 15.77 0.72 -2.40
CA VAL A 292 17.14 0.40 -2.79
C VAL A 292 18.01 1.61 -2.41
N PRO A 293 18.95 1.49 -1.44
CA PRO A 293 19.90 2.55 -1.16
C PRO A 293 20.67 2.88 -2.45
N GLY A 294 20.79 4.16 -2.78
CA GLY A 294 21.33 4.67 -4.05
C GLY A 294 22.61 3.96 -4.49
N ARG A 295 22.66 3.64 -5.80
CA ARG A 295 23.89 3.29 -6.51
C ARG A 295 24.71 4.53 -6.78
#